data_AF-A0AAV9APY7-F1
#
_entry.id   AF-A0AAV9APY7-F1
#
_cell.length_a   1.000
_cell.length_b   1.000
_cell.length_c   1.000
_cell.angle_alpha   90.00
_cell.angle_beta   90.00
_cell.angle_gamma   90.00
#
_symmetry.space_group_name_H-M   'P 1'
#
loop_
_entity.id
_entity.type
_entity.pdbx_description
1 polymer ?
#
loop_
_entity_poly.entity_id
_entity_poly.type
_entity_poly.pdbx_seq_one_letter_code
_entity_poly.pdbx_strand_id
1 'polypeptide(L)'
;MALKKKGEQSSEDSKKRKRVGFAKIDAGIEANECIKVFLVSKKDPLRFESVAIEQIFGIVGCVSESVKQSGTMMCFMQDKFDECFTVVSSAEEVGAENSLCVNPVDLNQFFDEEGKIYGFKDLKIKIWLSSISFLAYADITFESTSDGGKGITDLKLKLQNIFGESLLDNREEFLQSFTTERDYVGCLESWASRSVVSSGEVICSETLNTHNDKPNTSDSGSYTIEVIRMELRSMPIALLYSRLMPLAFLFIDGSSPIDISDPRWEIYLVIKKMNYSGETNFRALGFATVYRFYRYPESWRLRISQILVLPPYQGQGHGRHLLESINTVSISKNIYDVTAEEPSDYLKHVRDCVDTMRLLSFEPTTPALEPIVSQLKQTNLSKRISKFRLNPPSALIESARDKLKINKKQFLRCWDALIYLSLDQGDHKSMENYRNCVLDRMRADVLGKDVVGTAGKRLIEVPNNYDHEFTFVVFRSRAFEGSDGLEKAANGEDQASQEEQFIRLVDERLKEIAGVASKVSMHRRSCAA
;
A
#
# COMPACT_ATOMS: atom_id res chain seq x y z
N MET A 1 -54.28 -54.30 -31.02
CA MET A 1 -53.93 -55.64 -30.49
C MET A 1 -52.84 -56.24 -31.36
N ALA A 2 -51.78 -56.79 -30.74
CA ALA A 2 -51.03 -58.01 -31.11
C ALA A 2 -50.49 -58.16 -32.56
N LEU A 3 -49.33 -58.78 -32.87
CA LEU A 3 -48.28 -59.50 -32.13
C LEU A 3 -47.14 -59.81 -33.14
N LYS A 4 -45.88 -59.79 -32.66
CA LYS A 4 -44.69 -60.64 -32.99
C LYS A 4 -44.14 -60.74 -34.43
N LYS A 5 -42.86 -60.39 -34.66
CA LYS A 5 -41.57 -61.18 -34.57
C LYS A 5 -41.51 -62.31 -35.62
N LYS A 6 -40.45 -62.57 -36.40
CA LYS A 6 -38.96 -62.68 -36.30
C LYS A 6 -38.45 -62.59 -37.78
N GLY A 7 -37.21 -62.37 -38.20
CA GLY A 7 -35.85 -62.36 -37.66
C GLY A 7 -34.90 -62.65 -38.85
N GLU A 8 -33.66 -62.13 -38.85
CA GLU A 8 -32.44 -62.72 -39.44
C GLU A 8 -31.30 -61.68 -39.37
N GLN A 9 -30.12 -62.12 -38.92
CA GLN A 9 -28.92 -61.31 -38.71
C GLN A 9 -28.00 -61.40 -39.93
N SER A 10 -27.66 -60.25 -40.51
CA SER A 10 -26.61 -60.09 -41.52
C SER A 10 -25.29 -59.63 -40.90
N SER A 11 -24.21 -60.06 -41.52
CA SER A 11 -22.80 -59.72 -41.28
C SER A 11 -22.52 -58.22 -41.25
N GLU A 12 -21.67 -57.75 -40.32
CA GLU A 12 -21.00 -56.45 -40.49
C GLU A 12 -19.61 -56.41 -39.84
N ASP A 13 -18.66 -55.91 -40.62
CA ASP A 13 -17.25 -55.67 -40.32
C ASP A 13 -17.04 -54.88 -39.02
N SER A 14 -16.26 -55.44 -38.09
CA SER A 14 -15.84 -54.72 -36.89
C SER A 14 -14.63 -53.80 -37.19
N LYS A 15 -14.93 -52.62 -37.76
CA LYS A 15 -13.98 -51.48 -37.72
C LYS A 15 -13.73 -51.10 -36.26
N LYS A 16 -12.55 -51.47 -35.73
CA LYS A 16 -12.01 -50.93 -34.47
C LYS A 16 -11.84 -49.41 -34.62
N ARG A 17 -12.84 -48.62 -34.22
CA ARG A 17 -12.69 -47.17 -33.98
C ARG A 17 -11.69 -47.00 -32.83
N LYS A 18 -10.45 -46.59 -33.16
CA LYS A 18 -9.52 -46.03 -32.19
C LYS A 18 -10.22 -44.83 -31.54
N ARG A 19 -10.53 -44.92 -30.25
CA ARG A 19 -10.84 -43.73 -29.45
C ARG A 19 -9.56 -42.91 -29.43
N VAL A 20 -9.54 -41.81 -30.18
CA VAL A 20 -8.53 -40.77 -30.01
C VAL A 20 -8.85 -40.14 -28.66
N GLY A 21 -8.18 -40.59 -27.61
CA GLY A 21 -8.21 -39.89 -26.34
C GLY A 21 -7.58 -38.53 -26.59
N PHE A 22 -8.35 -37.46 -26.51
CA PHE A 22 -7.78 -36.12 -26.42
C PHE A 22 -6.89 -36.12 -25.18
N ALA A 23 -5.60 -35.84 -25.36
CA ALA A 23 -4.69 -35.67 -24.23
C ALA A 23 -5.31 -34.62 -23.29
N LYS A 24 -5.34 -34.92 -22.00
CA LYS A 24 -5.85 -33.99 -21.00
C LYS A 24 -4.92 -32.77 -21.03
N ILE A 25 -5.42 -31.65 -21.53
CA ILE A 25 -4.65 -30.40 -21.62
C ILE A 25 -4.33 -29.97 -20.19
N ASP A 26 -3.07 -29.59 -19.94
CA ASP A 26 -2.66 -29.07 -18.64
C ASP A 26 -3.45 -27.81 -18.30
N ALA A 27 -4.10 -27.81 -17.14
CA ALA A 27 -4.92 -26.69 -16.67
C ALA A 27 -4.08 -25.53 -16.11
N GLY A 28 -2.78 -25.78 -15.87
CA GLY A 28 -1.84 -24.87 -15.24
C GLY A 28 -2.06 -24.71 -13.74
N ILE A 29 -1.02 -24.30 -13.04
CA ILE A 29 -1.00 -24.03 -11.60
C ILE A 29 -0.86 -22.51 -11.42
N GLU A 30 -1.67 -21.92 -10.54
CA GLU A 30 -1.54 -20.50 -10.18
C GLU A 30 -0.20 -20.28 -9.44
N ALA A 31 0.52 -19.22 -9.81
CA ALA A 31 1.84 -18.96 -9.22
C ALA A 31 1.74 -18.76 -7.70
N ASN A 32 0.70 -18.07 -7.25
CA ASN A 32 0.45 -17.79 -5.82
C ASN A 32 0.12 -19.06 -5.01
N GLU A 33 -0.32 -20.14 -5.66
CA GLU A 33 -0.63 -21.41 -4.98
C GLU A 33 0.61 -22.28 -4.74
N CYS A 34 1.63 -22.15 -5.61
CA CYS A 34 2.82 -22.98 -5.56
C CYS A 34 4.09 -22.26 -5.09
N ILE A 35 4.14 -20.93 -5.15
CA ILE A 35 5.27 -20.12 -4.70
C ILE A 35 5.06 -19.65 -3.27
N LYS A 36 6.04 -19.91 -2.40
CA LYS A 36 6.13 -19.35 -1.05
C LYS A 36 7.42 -18.58 -0.90
N VAL A 37 7.33 -17.35 -0.41
CA VAL A 37 8.49 -16.47 -0.18
C VAL A 37 8.79 -16.42 1.30
N PHE A 38 10.06 -16.53 1.67
CA PHE A 38 10.56 -16.51 3.03
C PHE A 38 11.60 -15.42 3.20
N LEU A 39 11.42 -14.54 4.20
CA LEU A 39 12.38 -13.49 4.53
C LEU A 39 13.27 -13.93 5.70
N VAL A 40 14.59 -13.89 5.50
CA VAL A 40 15.59 -14.41 6.43
C VAL A 40 16.64 -13.36 6.81
N SER A 41 17.25 -13.43 7.98
CA SER A 41 18.03 -12.43 8.73
C SER A 41 19.07 -13.14 9.59
N LYS A 42 19.85 -12.38 10.37
CA LYS A 42 20.67 -12.85 11.51
C LYS A 42 19.90 -12.73 12.84
N LYS A 43 20.18 -13.62 13.81
CA LYS A 43 19.61 -13.67 15.16
C LYS A 43 20.02 -12.44 15.93
N ASP A 44 19.02 -11.71 16.39
CA ASP A 44 19.20 -10.60 17.30
C ASP A 44 19.70 -11.16 18.65
N PRO A 45 20.88 -10.75 19.14
CA PRO A 45 21.31 -11.14 20.48
C PRO A 45 20.39 -10.56 21.59
N LEU A 46 19.49 -9.61 21.25
CA LEU A 46 18.53 -9.00 22.17
C LEU A 46 17.05 -9.40 21.98
N ARG A 47 16.72 -10.46 21.22
CA ARG A 47 15.32 -10.89 21.17
C ARG A 47 14.92 -11.70 22.41
N PHE A 48 14.19 -11.03 23.31
CA PHE A 48 13.41 -11.65 24.38
C PHE A 48 12.20 -12.37 23.79
N GLU A 49 11.96 -13.61 24.25
CA GLU A 49 10.66 -14.27 24.17
C GLU A 49 9.61 -13.41 24.90
N SER A 50 8.42 -13.31 24.31
CA SER A 50 7.14 -12.81 24.86
C SER A 50 7.21 -11.74 25.96
N VAL A 51 6.93 -10.48 25.58
CA VAL A 51 6.31 -9.55 26.53
C VAL A 51 4.80 -9.61 26.29
N ALA A 52 4.10 -10.18 27.26
CA ALA A 52 2.65 -10.22 27.31
C ALA A 52 2.07 -8.79 27.17
N ILE A 53 1.25 -8.58 26.15
CA ILE A 53 0.48 -7.36 25.89
C ILE A 53 -0.70 -7.19 26.89
N GLU A 54 -0.75 -7.98 27.96
CA GLU A 54 -1.82 -7.85 28.98
C GLU A 54 -1.65 -6.64 29.92
N GLN A 55 -0.44 -6.05 30.04
CA GLN A 55 -0.23 -4.96 31.01
C GLN A 55 -0.53 -3.54 30.49
N ILE A 56 -0.70 -3.33 29.18
CA ILE A 56 -1.09 -2.02 28.62
C ILE A 56 -2.63 -1.88 28.52
N PHE A 57 -3.37 -2.99 28.46
CA PHE A 57 -4.84 -2.98 28.47
C PHE A 57 -5.46 -2.82 29.87
N GLY A 58 -4.66 -2.80 30.94
CA GLY A 58 -5.12 -2.65 32.32
C GLY A 58 -5.64 -1.26 32.73
N ILE A 59 -5.60 -0.24 31.85
CA ILE A 59 -5.99 1.14 32.19
C ILE A 59 -7.24 1.64 31.41
N VAL A 60 -7.83 0.84 30.52
CA VAL A 60 -9.11 1.19 29.85
C VAL A 60 -10.23 0.25 30.29
N GLY A 61 -10.41 0.14 31.61
CA GLY A 61 -11.59 -0.47 32.22
C GLY A 61 -12.55 0.60 32.72
N CYS A 62 -13.31 1.23 31.83
CA CYS A 62 -14.59 1.90 32.10
C CYS A 62 -15.07 2.72 30.88
N VAL A 63 -15.71 2.06 29.89
CA VAL A 63 -16.81 2.69 29.12
C VAL A 63 -17.84 1.59 28.82
N SER A 64 -19.10 1.93 29.08
CA SER A 64 -20.28 1.09 29.27
C SER A 64 -20.65 0.09 28.16
N GLU A 65 -21.19 -1.04 28.60
CA GLU A 65 -21.97 -2.03 27.84
C GLU A 65 -23.20 -1.38 27.17
N SER A 66 -23.11 -0.97 25.89
CA SER A 66 -24.29 -0.70 25.03
C SER A 66 -23.96 -0.57 23.53
N VAL A 67 -22.96 -1.30 23.00
CA VAL A 67 -22.79 -1.46 21.54
C VAL A 67 -22.37 -2.90 21.21
N LYS A 68 -23.22 -3.86 21.57
CA LYS A 68 -23.15 -5.25 21.07
C LYS A 68 -24.36 -5.50 20.17
N GLN A 69 -24.43 -4.83 19.02
CA GLN A 69 -25.32 -5.23 17.91
C GLN A 69 -25.05 -4.33 16.68
N SER A 70 -24.00 -4.67 15.94
CA SER A 70 -23.93 -4.52 14.48
C SER A 70 -22.62 -5.16 14.04
N GLY A 71 -22.63 -6.49 13.97
CA GLY A 71 -21.52 -7.28 13.45
C GLY A 71 -21.32 -7.05 11.96
N THR A 72 -20.13 -7.45 11.50
CA THR A 72 -19.77 -7.58 10.08
C THR A 72 -19.30 -6.30 9.38
N MET A 73 -18.27 -5.62 9.93
CA MET A 73 -17.25 -4.91 9.13
C MET A 73 -16.05 -4.38 9.95
N MET A 74 -15.92 -4.75 11.23
CA MET A 74 -14.73 -4.45 12.05
C MET A 74 -13.68 -5.57 12.04
N CYS A 75 -13.96 -6.71 11.40
CA CYS A 75 -13.02 -7.86 11.34
C CYS A 75 -11.96 -7.77 10.22
N PHE A 76 -12.00 -6.78 9.32
CA PHE A 76 -11.01 -6.70 8.23
C PHE A 76 -9.83 -5.75 8.48
N MET A 77 -9.76 -5.07 9.63
CA MET A 77 -8.59 -4.25 10.01
C MET A 77 -7.94 -4.66 11.34
N GLN A 78 -8.45 -5.70 12.01
CA GLN A 78 -7.90 -6.20 13.26
C GLN A 78 -7.11 -7.52 13.07
N ASP A 79 -7.48 -8.37 12.10
CA ASP A 79 -6.88 -9.70 11.90
C ASP A 79 -5.53 -9.73 11.13
N LYS A 80 -4.79 -8.61 11.10
CA LYS A 80 -3.41 -8.58 10.55
C LYS A 80 -2.38 -7.88 11.46
N PHE A 81 -2.75 -7.60 12.70
CA PHE A 81 -1.82 -7.13 13.72
C PHE A 81 -1.90 -8.11 14.88
N ASP A 82 -1.01 -9.11 14.88
CA ASP A 82 -0.49 -9.84 16.06
C ASP A 82 0.19 -11.18 15.72
N GLU A 83 0.54 -11.46 14.46
CA GLU A 83 1.63 -12.41 14.21
C GLU A 83 2.97 -11.68 14.39
N CYS A 84 3.64 -11.95 15.51
CA CYS A 84 5.06 -11.69 15.66
C CYS A 84 5.80 -12.44 14.55
N PHE A 85 6.01 -11.76 13.43
CA PHE A 85 6.72 -12.28 12.27
C PHE A 85 8.18 -12.56 12.65
N THR A 86 8.48 -13.82 12.97
CA THR A 86 9.83 -14.28 13.29
C THR A 86 10.65 -14.32 12.01
N VAL A 87 11.33 -13.20 11.70
CA VAL A 87 12.37 -13.21 10.67
C VAL A 87 13.37 -14.30 11.02
N VAL A 88 13.47 -15.32 10.16
CA VAL A 88 14.48 -16.39 10.22
C VAL A 88 15.83 -15.74 10.41
N SER A 89 16.72 -16.32 11.18
CA SER A 89 17.77 -15.59 11.86
C SER A 89 19.17 -16.22 11.69
N SER A 90 19.36 -17.23 10.84
CA SER A 90 20.70 -17.67 10.42
C SER A 90 20.64 -18.61 9.23
N ALA A 91 21.81 -18.97 8.67
CA ALA A 91 21.97 -20.05 7.72
C ALA A 91 21.36 -21.38 8.24
N GLU A 92 21.34 -21.60 9.55
CA GLU A 92 20.81 -22.82 10.18
C GLU A 92 19.28 -22.88 10.17
N GLU A 93 18.60 -21.74 10.00
CA GLU A 93 17.14 -21.66 10.03
C GLU A 93 16.51 -21.63 8.62
N VAL A 94 17.32 -21.64 7.56
CA VAL A 94 16.84 -21.82 6.17
C VAL A 94 16.25 -23.24 6.02
N GLY A 95 14.92 -23.32 6.06
CA GLY A 95 14.16 -24.57 6.07
C GLY A 95 13.54 -24.94 7.42
N ALA A 96 13.69 -24.11 8.47
CA ALA A 96 13.09 -24.33 9.77
C ALA A 96 11.58 -23.97 9.79
N GLU A 97 10.81 -24.61 10.68
CA GLU A 97 9.36 -24.41 10.79
C GLU A 97 8.96 -22.97 11.15
N ASN A 98 9.82 -22.25 11.87
CA ASN A 98 9.56 -20.88 12.34
C ASN A 98 9.90 -19.81 11.29
N SER A 99 9.99 -20.18 10.02
CA SER A 99 10.40 -19.25 8.98
C SER A 99 9.34 -18.23 8.64
N LEU A 100 9.71 -16.95 8.58
CA LEU A 100 8.81 -15.89 8.15
C LEU A 100 8.43 -16.06 6.69
N CYS A 101 7.29 -16.71 6.46
CA CYS A 101 6.61 -16.74 5.19
C CYS A 101 5.92 -15.40 4.98
N VAL A 102 6.26 -14.72 3.91
CA VAL A 102 5.65 -13.45 3.49
C VAL A 102 4.70 -13.72 2.33
N ASN A 103 3.59 -13.00 2.31
CA ASN A 103 2.61 -13.09 1.24
C ASN A 103 2.93 -12.00 0.21
N PRO A 104 3.44 -12.36 -0.97
CA PRO A 104 3.65 -11.38 -2.03
C PRO A 104 2.32 -10.87 -2.60
N VAL A 105 2.39 -9.78 -3.34
CA VAL A 105 1.34 -9.34 -4.27
C VAL A 105 1.18 -10.41 -5.36
N ASP A 106 0.15 -10.28 -6.20
CA ASP A 106 -0.13 -11.23 -7.26
C ASP A 106 1.11 -11.50 -8.15
N LEU A 107 1.65 -12.71 -8.07
CA LEU A 107 2.82 -13.15 -8.84
C LEU A 107 2.42 -13.61 -10.24
N ASN A 108 1.13 -13.86 -10.48
CA ASN A 108 0.62 -14.36 -11.76
C ASN A 108 1.03 -13.43 -12.92
N GLN A 109 1.16 -12.12 -12.67
CA GLN A 109 1.63 -11.14 -13.67
C GLN A 109 3.03 -11.43 -14.26
N PHE A 110 3.85 -12.24 -13.59
CA PHE A 110 5.19 -12.61 -14.06
C PHE A 110 5.20 -13.89 -14.90
N PHE A 111 4.08 -14.61 -14.96
CA PHE A 111 3.95 -15.87 -15.70
C PHE A 111 3.30 -15.64 -17.07
N ASP A 112 2.94 -16.69 -17.79
CA ASP A 112 2.43 -16.57 -19.17
C ASP A 112 1.09 -15.81 -19.24
N GLU A 113 0.50 -15.59 -20.42
CA GLU A 113 -0.71 -14.74 -20.58
C GLU A 113 -1.90 -15.14 -19.68
N GLU A 114 -1.98 -16.41 -19.27
CA GLU A 114 -3.01 -16.92 -18.36
C GLU A 114 -2.62 -16.80 -16.87
N GLY A 115 -1.42 -16.30 -16.55
CA GLY A 115 -0.90 -16.19 -15.17
C GLY A 115 -0.45 -17.50 -14.54
N LYS A 116 -0.35 -18.57 -15.35
CA LYS A 116 -0.18 -19.94 -14.87
C LYS A 116 1.16 -20.55 -15.21
N ILE A 117 1.50 -21.58 -14.45
CA ILE A 117 2.67 -22.44 -14.65
C ILE A 117 2.21 -23.79 -15.20
N TYR A 118 2.80 -24.21 -16.31
CA TYR A 118 2.48 -25.47 -16.99
C TYR A 118 3.64 -26.45 -16.94
N GLY A 119 3.28 -27.73 -16.98
CA GLY A 119 4.18 -28.84 -17.23
C GLY A 119 4.78 -29.48 -15.98
N PHE A 120 4.23 -29.20 -14.80
CA PHE A 120 4.71 -29.73 -13.52
C PHE A 120 3.56 -30.36 -12.72
N LYS A 121 3.81 -31.54 -12.14
CA LYS A 121 2.93 -32.16 -11.15
C LYS A 121 3.44 -31.91 -9.73
N ASP A 122 2.56 -31.49 -8.83
CA ASP A 122 2.87 -31.18 -7.42
C ASP A 122 4.02 -30.20 -7.24
N LEU A 123 4.06 -29.15 -8.09
CA LEU A 123 5.07 -28.10 -8.04
C LEU A 123 5.01 -27.32 -6.73
N LYS A 124 6.18 -27.14 -6.11
CA LYS A 124 6.40 -26.28 -4.95
C LYS A 124 7.68 -25.49 -5.15
N ILE A 125 7.57 -24.18 -5.06
CA ILE A 125 8.69 -23.25 -5.19
C ILE A 125 8.82 -22.51 -3.86
N LYS A 126 9.96 -22.64 -3.18
CA LYS A 126 10.28 -21.88 -1.97
C LYS A 126 11.38 -20.88 -2.28
N ILE A 127 11.09 -19.60 -2.16
CA ILE A 127 12.04 -18.52 -2.39
C ILE A 127 12.53 -18.02 -1.03
N TRP A 128 13.84 -18.06 -0.81
CA TRP A 128 14.49 -17.58 0.40
C TRP A 128 15.18 -16.26 0.08
N LEU A 129 14.83 -15.19 0.79
CA LEU A 129 15.35 -13.84 0.55
C LEU A 129 16.06 -13.31 1.80
N SER A 130 17.33 -12.94 1.68
CA SER A 130 18.11 -12.33 2.77
C SER A 130 17.68 -10.89 3.01
N SER A 131 17.32 -10.53 4.23
CA SER A 131 17.03 -9.16 4.69
C SER A 131 18.31 -8.36 4.98
N ILE A 132 19.49 -8.99 4.87
CA ILE A 132 20.80 -8.33 5.05
C ILE A 132 21.35 -7.92 3.69
N SER A 133 21.47 -8.88 2.78
CA SER A 133 22.09 -8.69 1.46
C SER A 133 21.09 -8.54 0.32
N PHE A 134 19.81 -8.88 0.55
CA PHE A 134 18.73 -8.91 -0.46
C PHE A 134 18.95 -9.89 -1.61
N LEU A 135 19.88 -10.84 -1.44
CA LEU A 135 20.05 -11.97 -2.34
C LEU A 135 18.95 -13.00 -2.08
N ALA A 136 18.59 -13.75 -3.12
CA ALA A 136 17.54 -14.74 -3.12
C ALA A 136 18.05 -16.12 -3.57
N TYR A 137 17.41 -17.18 -3.10
CA TYR A 137 17.60 -18.55 -3.59
C TYR A 137 16.24 -19.22 -3.76
N ALA A 138 16.03 -19.92 -4.88
CA ALA A 138 14.79 -20.64 -5.17
C ALA A 138 15.00 -22.15 -5.08
N ASP A 139 14.30 -22.78 -4.15
CA ASP A 139 14.20 -24.23 -4.01
C ASP A 139 12.96 -24.74 -4.75
N ILE A 140 13.16 -25.43 -5.87
CA ILE A 140 12.09 -25.89 -6.76
C ILE A 140 11.98 -27.41 -6.64
N THR A 141 10.79 -27.89 -6.26
CA THR A 141 10.49 -29.32 -6.13
C THR A 141 9.20 -29.66 -6.85
N PHE A 142 9.16 -30.81 -7.53
CA PHE A 142 7.99 -31.31 -8.26
C PHE A 142 8.07 -32.84 -8.35
N GLU A 143 6.93 -33.51 -8.55
CA GLU A 143 6.86 -34.98 -8.68
C GLU A 143 7.30 -35.45 -10.07
N SER A 144 6.82 -34.79 -11.12
CA SER A 144 7.13 -35.14 -12.52
C SER A 144 6.88 -33.96 -13.46
N THR A 145 7.43 -34.01 -14.67
CA THR A 145 7.22 -33.02 -15.72
C THR A 145 6.63 -33.63 -16.98
N SER A 146 5.77 -32.89 -17.66
CA SER A 146 5.20 -33.30 -18.94
C SER A 146 4.68 -32.09 -19.71
N ASP A 147 4.90 -32.02 -21.01
CA ASP A 147 4.51 -30.87 -21.85
C ASP A 147 3.00 -30.54 -21.87
N GLY A 148 2.13 -31.54 -21.62
CA GLY A 148 0.70 -31.30 -21.42
C GLY A 148 -0.06 -30.60 -22.56
N GLY A 149 0.59 -30.39 -23.71
CA GLY A 149 0.07 -29.64 -24.86
C GLY A 149 0.21 -28.11 -24.78
N LYS A 150 0.80 -27.55 -23.72
CA LYS A 150 0.95 -26.10 -23.49
C LYS A 150 2.40 -25.62 -23.40
N GLY A 151 3.38 -26.52 -23.36
CA GLY A 151 4.77 -26.18 -23.02
C GLY A 151 5.08 -26.53 -21.57
N ILE A 152 6.37 -26.71 -21.27
CA ILE A 152 6.87 -26.65 -19.90
C ILE A 152 7.35 -25.22 -19.64
N THR A 153 6.80 -24.57 -18.61
CA THR A 153 7.20 -23.21 -18.24
C THR A 153 8.66 -23.17 -17.78
N ASP A 154 9.47 -22.27 -18.33
CA ASP A 154 10.86 -22.05 -17.89
C ASP A 154 10.89 -21.28 -16.56
N LEU A 155 10.86 -22.01 -15.46
CA LEU A 155 10.88 -21.45 -14.11
C LEU A 155 12.15 -20.63 -13.84
N LYS A 156 13.30 -21.00 -14.40
CA LYS A 156 14.56 -20.26 -14.17
C LYS A 156 14.47 -18.88 -14.80
N LEU A 157 14.05 -18.79 -16.06
CA LEU A 157 13.86 -17.52 -16.75
C LEU A 157 12.80 -16.65 -16.05
N LYS A 158 11.68 -17.22 -15.65
CA LYS A 158 10.59 -16.48 -14.97
C LYS A 158 11.04 -15.92 -13.62
N LEU A 159 11.75 -16.71 -12.82
CA LEU A 159 12.31 -16.23 -11.54
C LEU A 159 13.45 -15.21 -11.76
N GLN A 160 14.28 -15.39 -12.78
CA GLN A 160 15.30 -14.41 -13.15
C GLN A 160 14.71 -13.06 -13.58
N ASN A 161 13.52 -13.03 -14.19
CA ASN A 161 12.84 -11.77 -14.51
C ASN A 161 12.40 -11.00 -13.25
N ILE A 162 12.12 -11.69 -12.15
CA ILE A 162 11.72 -11.07 -10.87
C ILE A 162 12.96 -10.64 -10.07
N PHE A 163 13.93 -11.55 -9.94
CA PHE A 163 15.05 -11.39 -9.00
C PHE A 163 16.35 -10.89 -9.66
N GLY A 164 16.44 -10.94 -10.99
CA GLY A 164 17.63 -10.54 -11.74
C GLY A 164 18.88 -11.25 -11.26
N GLU A 165 19.98 -10.48 -11.16
CA GLU A 165 21.26 -10.95 -10.61
C GLU A 165 21.22 -11.25 -9.10
N SER A 166 20.13 -10.93 -8.41
CA SER A 166 19.97 -11.23 -6.99
C SER A 166 19.60 -12.69 -6.74
N LEU A 167 19.17 -13.44 -7.77
CA LEU A 167 18.87 -14.87 -7.66
C LEU A 167 20.15 -15.70 -7.79
N LEU A 168 20.54 -16.36 -6.71
CA LEU A 168 21.66 -17.27 -6.68
C LEU A 168 21.25 -18.67 -7.17
N ASP A 169 22.12 -19.27 -7.97
CA ASP A 169 21.86 -20.58 -8.60
C ASP A 169 22.05 -21.76 -7.64
N ASN A 170 22.79 -21.58 -6.54
CA ASN A 170 23.12 -22.66 -5.61
C ASN A 170 22.88 -22.28 -4.14
N ARG A 171 22.47 -23.27 -3.35
CA ARG A 171 22.12 -23.10 -1.93
C ARG A 171 23.33 -22.74 -1.10
N GLU A 172 24.48 -23.33 -1.39
CA GLU A 172 25.72 -23.16 -0.62
C GLU A 172 26.23 -21.72 -0.68
N GLU A 173 26.19 -21.08 -1.85
CA GLU A 173 26.53 -19.68 -2.07
C GLU A 173 25.55 -18.74 -1.35
N PHE A 174 24.25 -19.07 -1.39
CA PHE A 174 23.26 -18.34 -0.61
C PHE A 174 23.55 -18.42 0.90
N LEU A 175 23.87 -19.61 1.42
CA LEU A 175 24.24 -19.78 2.83
C LEU A 175 25.57 -19.09 3.16
N GLN A 176 26.53 -19.09 2.25
CA GLN A 176 27.81 -18.40 2.40
C GLN A 176 27.63 -16.87 2.43
N SER A 177 26.61 -16.35 1.73
CA SER A 177 26.30 -14.91 1.69
C SER A 177 26.00 -14.32 3.07
N PHE A 178 25.44 -15.08 4.02
CA PHE A 178 25.22 -14.61 5.39
C PHE A 178 26.51 -14.28 6.14
N THR A 179 27.64 -14.82 5.68
CA THR A 179 28.96 -14.54 6.24
C THR A 179 29.69 -13.48 5.43
N THR A 180 29.70 -13.60 4.09
CA THR A 180 30.46 -12.70 3.20
C THR A 180 29.81 -11.33 3.05
N GLU A 181 28.48 -11.25 3.07
CA GLU A 181 27.68 -10.03 2.91
C GLU A 181 27.04 -9.58 4.22
N ARG A 182 27.55 -10.07 5.38
CA ARG A 182 26.97 -9.84 6.71
C ARG A 182 26.84 -8.37 7.12
N ASP A 183 27.69 -7.53 6.55
CA ASP A 183 27.77 -6.09 6.83
C ASP A 183 27.48 -5.26 5.57
N TYR A 184 26.71 -5.82 4.62
CA TYR A 184 26.38 -5.14 3.36
C TYR A 184 25.80 -3.74 3.60
N VAL A 185 24.83 -3.61 4.52
CA VAL A 185 24.20 -2.32 4.86
C VAL A 185 25.18 -1.38 5.57
N GLY A 186 26.07 -1.89 6.44
CA GLY A 186 27.07 -1.08 7.11
C GLY A 186 28.16 -0.58 6.16
N CYS A 187 28.60 -1.42 5.23
CA CYS A 187 29.51 -1.04 4.16
C CYS A 187 28.88 0.04 3.26
N LEU A 188 27.59 -0.10 2.93
CA LEU A 188 26.85 0.88 2.16
C LEU A 188 26.71 2.22 2.91
N GLU A 189 26.32 2.19 4.19
CA GLU A 189 26.22 3.40 5.03
C GLU A 189 27.58 4.10 5.11
N SER A 190 28.62 3.37 5.46
CA SER A 190 29.97 3.89 5.56
C SER A 190 30.46 4.47 4.23
N TRP A 191 30.14 3.81 3.10
CA TRP A 191 30.45 4.33 1.77
C TRP A 191 29.66 5.62 1.49
N ALA A 192 28.36 5.64 1.77
CA ALA A 192 27.50 6.80 1.55
C ALA A 192 27.96 8.02 2.36
N SER A 193 28.34 7.81 3.62
CA SER A 193 28.82 8.84 4.55
C SER A 193 30.19 9.42 4.18
N ARG A 194 31.05 8.66 3.48
CA ARG A 194 32.41 9.12 3.08
C ARG A 194 32.50 9.61 1.64
N SER A 195 31.54 9.23 0.80
CA SER A 195 31.61 9.48 -0.64
C SER A 195 31.23 10.93 -0.97
N VAL A 196 32.18 11.65 -1.56
CA VAL A 196 32.00 13.02 -2.09
C VAL A 196 31.03 13.03 -3.29
N VAL A 197 30.86 11.89 -3.98
CA VAL A 197 30.12 11.76 -5.24
C VAL A 197 28.62 11.48 -5.00
N SER A 198 28.24 10.91 -3.86
CA SER A 198 26.88 10.38 -3.65
C SER A 198 25.98 11.17 -2.72
N SER A 199 26.47 12.27 -2.11
CA SER A 199 25.68 13.08 -1.16
C SER A 199 24.87 12.20 -0.20
N GLY A 200 25.49 11.17 0.38
CA GLY A 200 24.86 10.27 1.34
C GLY A 200 24.51 11.05 2.59
N GLU A 201 23.34 11.68 2.57
CA GLU A 201 22.93 12.66 3.56
C GLU A 201 22.00 11.96 4.55
N VAL A 202 22.43 11.87 5.82
CA VAL A 202 21.55 11.43 6.90
C VAL A 202 20.55 12.55 7.18
N ILE A 203 19.30 12.35 6.78
CA ILE A 203 18.24 13.36 6.88
C ILE A 203 17.58 13.33 8.25
N CYS A 204 17.43 12.14 8.82
CA CYS A 204 16.78 11.88 10.09
C CYS A 204 17.63 10.90 10.89
N SER A 205 17.77 11.15 12.20
CA SER A 205 18.43 10.26 13.16
C SER A 205 17.65 10.33 14.47
N GLU A 206 17.10 9.21 14.91
CA GLU A 206 16.32 9.08 16.14
C GLU A 206 16.93 7.97 16.99
N THR A 207 17.48 8.31 18.16
CA THR A 207 18.08 7.35 19.09
C THR A 207 17.07 6.91 20.14
N LEU A 208 16.87 5.60 20.23
CA LEU A 208 15.97 4.96 21.17
C LEU A 208 16.79 4.12 22.16
N ASN A 209 16.62 4.39 23.44
CA ASN A 209 17.22 3.61 24.51
C ASN A 209 16.29 2.45 24.86
N THR A 210 16.82 1.22 24.93
CA THR A 210 16.08 0.12 25.55
C THR A 210 16.06 0.34 27.06
N HIS A 211 14.98 0.91 27.58
CA HIS A 211 14.73 0.90 29.02
C HIS A 211 14.34 -0.54 29.43
N ASN A 212 15.29 -1.26 30.02
CA ASN A 212 15.00 -2.49 30.73
C ASN A 212 14.55 -2.12 32.16
N ASP A 213 13.25 -2.29 32.48
CA ASP A 213 12.72 -2.24 33.85
C ASP A 213 13.13 -3.48 34.69
N LYS A 214 14.22 -4.17 34.33
CA LYS A 214 14.80 -5.29 35.08
C LYS A 214 16.18 -4.89 35.60
N PRO A 215 16.41 -4.81 36.93
CA PRO A 215 17.64 -4.24 37.50
C PRO A 215 18.97 -5.00 37.25
N ASN A 216 18.99 -6.14 36.54
CA ASN A 216 20.11 -7.10 36.65
C ASN A 216 20.67 -7.67 35.33
N THR A 217 20.55 -6.99 34.18
CA THR A 217 21.32 -7.37 32.97
C THR A 217 22.06 -6.17 32.39
N SER A 218 23.39 -6.22 32.47
CA SER A 218 24.36 -5.19 32.11
C SER A 218 24.56 -4.99 30.61
N ASP A 219 23.49 -5.04 29.80
CA ASP A 219 23.60 -4.83 28.36
C ASP A 219 22.52 -3.82 27.90
N SER A 220 22.78 -2.53 28.17
CA SER A 220 21.94 -1.44 27.67
C SER A 220 22.32 -1.13 26.22
N GLY A 221 21.79 -1.90 25.28
CA GLY A 221 21.95 -1.62 23.86
C GLY A 221 21.13 -0.39 23.45
N SER A 222 21.77 0.66 22.96
CA SER A 222 21.06 1.73 22.25
C SER A 222 20.96 1.36 20.77
N TYR A 223 19.85 1.74 20.14
CA TYR A 223 19.74 1.71 18.69
C TYR A 223 19.29 3.05 18.16
N THR A 224 19.74 3.36 16.95
CA THR A 224 19.42 4.59 16.23
C THR A 224 18.74 4.22 14.92
N ILE A 225 17.63 4.89 14.62
CA ILE A 225 16.97 4.81 13.32
C ILE A 225 17.48 5.98 12.49
N GLU A 226 18.03 5.70 11.31
CA GLU A 226 18.55 6.72 10.40
C GLU A 226 17.88 6.60 9.03
N VAL A 227 17.66 7.73 8.35
CA VAL A 227 17.24 7.74 6.95
C VAL A 227 18.32 8.38 6.11
N ILE A 228 18.90 7.58 5.22
CA ILE A 228 19.99 7.99 4.32
C ILE A 228 19.39 8.29 2.96
N ARG A 229 19.57 9.53 2.48
CA ARG A 229 19.24 9.94 1.12
C ARG A 229 20.45 9.77 0.21
N MET A 230 20.22 9.18 -0.95
CA MET A 230 21.25 8.88 -1.95
C MET A 230 20.74 9.23 -3.35
N GLU A 231 21.52 9.95 -4.15
CA GLU A 231 21.19 10.20 -5.56
C GLU A 231 21.65 9.04 -6.44
N LEU A 232 20.83 8.60 -7.39
CA LEU A 232 21.13 7.46 -8.27
C LEU A 232 22.14 7.86 -9.36
N ARG A 233 23.40 8.07 -8.95
CA ARG A 233 24.50 8.54 -9.81
C ARG A 233 25.73 7.63 -9.80
N SER A 234 25.73 6.60 -8.96
CA SER A 234 26.88 5.72 -8.76
C SER A 234 26.51 4.25 -8.85
N MET A 235 27.49 3.44 -9.24
CA MET A 235 27.31 1.99 -9.38
C MET A 235 26.88 1.30 -8.07
N PRO A 236 27.43 1.61 -6.88
CA PRO A 236 26.98 0.97 -5.64
C PRO A 236 25.49 1.18 -5.34
N ILE A 237 24.94 2.35 -5.68
CA ILE A 237 23.52 2.66 -5.44
C ILE A 237 22.65 1.97 -6.50
N ALA A 238 23.11 1.89 -7.75
CA ALA A 238 22.44 1.11 -8.79
C ALA A 238 22.38 -0.38 -8.42
N LEU A 239 23.48 -0.96 -7.92
CA LEU A 239 23.51 -2.34 -7.41
C LEU A 239 22.57 -2.54 -6.22
N LEU A 240 22.54 -1.60 -5.28
CA LEU A 240 21.56 -1.61 -4.19
C LEU A 240 20.14 -1.63 -4.73
N TYR A 241 19.81 -0.76 -5.68
CA TYR A 241 18.48 -0.71 -6.28
C TYR A 241 18.12 -2.04 -6.96
N SER A 242 19.04 -2.62 -7.75
CA SER A 242 18.82 -3.92 -8.39
C SER A 242 18.52 -5.03 -7.38
N ARG A 243 19.15 -4.98 -6.19
CA ARG A 243 18.88 -5.91 -5.09
C ARG A 243 17.59 -5.62 -4.33
N LEU A 244 17.12 -4.37 -4.31
CA LEU A 244 15.84 -3.97 -3.69
C LEU A 244 14.64 -4.15 -4.62
N MET A 245 14.83 -4.11 -5.94
CA MET A 245 13.74 -4.20 -6.92
C MET A 245 12.86 -5.45 -6.78
N PRO A 246 13.40 -6.64 -6.48
CA PRO A 246 12.57 -7.82 -6.25
C PRO A 246 11.59 -7.61 -5.08
N LEU A 247 11.97 -6.86 -4.04
CA LEU A 247 11.04 -6.51 -2.96
C LEU A 247 9.92 -5.59 -3.45
N ALA A 248 10.18 -4.67 -4.38
CA ALA A 248 9.13 -3.85 -4.98
C ALA A 248 8.14 -4.74 -5.75
N PHE A 249 8.63 -5.66 -6.59
CA PHE A 249 7.77 -6.62 -7.30
C PHE A 249 6.92 -7.48 -6.37
N LEU A 250 7.50 -7.91 -5.25
CA LEU A 250 6.81 -8.77 -4.30
C LEU A 250 5.80 -8.02 -3.42
N PHE A 251 5.95 -6.71 -3.19
CA PHE A 251 5.17 -6.00 -2.16
C PHE A 251 4.51 -4.69 -2.60
N ILE A 252 4.74 -4.25 -3.84
CA ILE A 252 4.14 -3.06 -4.41
C ILE A 252 3.44 -3.46 -5.71
N ASP A 253 2.11 -3.39 -5.67
CA ASP A 253 1.26 -3.65 -6.83
C ASP A 253 1.54 -2.66 -7.96
N GLY A 254 1.52 -3.13 -9.20
CA GLY A 254 1.84 -2.34 -10.40
C GLY A 254 3.28 -1.80 -10.45
N SER A 255 4.21 -2.32 -9.65
CA SER A 255 5.59 -1.84 -9.65
C SER A 255 6.36 -2.19 -10.92
N SER A 256 7.17 -1.24 -11.39
CA SER A 256 8.08 -1.41 -12.52
C SER A 256 9.49 -0.93 -12.17
N PRO A 257 10.56 -1.47 -12.78
CA PRO A 257 11.91 -0.96 -12.60
C PRO A 257 12.03 0.52 -13.00
N ILE A 258 12.81 1.29 -12.24
CA ILE A 258 13.17 2.67 -12.62
C ILE A 258 14.38 2.69 -13.56
N ASP A 259 14.52 3.78 -14.30
CA ASP A 259 15.72 4.02 -15.12
C ASP A 259 16.91 4.43 -14.23
N ILE A 260 17.80 3.48 -13.98
CA ILE A 260 19.01 3.69 -13.17
C ILE A 260 20.03 4.64 -13.81
N SER A 261 19.86 4.99 -15.09
CA SER A 261 20.72 5.94 -15.80
C SER A 261 20.25 7.40 -15.63
N ASP A 262 19.00 7.63 -15.20
CA ASP A 262 18.46 8.97 -15.02
C ASP A 262 18.85 9.52 -13.63
N PRO A 263 19.70 10.57 -13.56
CA PRO A 263 20.18 11.12 -12.29
C PRO A 263 19.09 11.86 -11.50
N ARG A 264 17.87 12.00 -12.04
CA ARG A 264 16.73 12.61 -11.33
C ARG A 264 16.12 11.68 -10.28
N TRP A 265 16.47 10.40 -10.28
CA TRP A 265 16.09 9.45 -9.25
C TRP A 265 16.92 9.60 -7.97
N GLU A 266 16.23 9.49 -6.85
CA GLU A 266 16.79 9.46 -5.51
C GLU A 266 16.26 8.24 -4.74
N ILE A 267 17.09 7.64 -3.91
CA ILE A 267 16.75 6.53 -3.02
C ILE A 267 16.91 7.00 -1.59
N TYR A 268 15.90 6.72 -0.77
CA TYR A 268 15.90 6.90 0.67
C TYR A 268 15.91 5.52 1.30
N LEU A 269 16.91 5.23 2.12
CA LEU A 269 17.03 3.96 2.85
C LEU A 269 16.85 4.24 4.34
N VAL A 270 15.86 3.61 4.98
CA VAL A 270 15.73 3.65 6.43
C VAL A 270 16.48 2.48 7.03
N ILE A 271 17.41 2.77 7.94
CA ILE A 271 18.28 1.79 8.59
C ILE A 271 18.12 1.83 10.11
N LYS A 272 18.34 0.69 10.74
CA LYS A 272 18.54 0.54 12.19
C LYS A 272 20.01 0.27 12.46
N LYS A 273 20.65 1.18 13.17
CA LYS A 273 22.02 1.07 13.68
C LYS A 273 21.97 0.62 15.13
N MET A 274 22.57 -0.53 15.43
CA MET A 274 22.65 -1.06 16.79
C MET A 274 24.10 -1.10 17.24
N ASN A 275 24.38 -0.60 18.44
CA ASN A 275 25.72 -0.61 19.00
C ASN A 275 25.77 -1.60 20.18
N TYR A 276 26.52 -2.69 20.02
CA TYR A 276 26.69 -3.72 21.04
C TYR A 276 28.17 -3.96 21.31
N SER A 277 28.64 -3.74 22.54
CA SER A 277 29.99 -4.13 22.98
C SER A 277 31.14 -3.68 22.04
N GLY A 278 30.99 -2.53 21.36
CA GLY A 278 31.97 -1.99 20.41
C GLY A 278 31.81 -2.44 18.95
N GLU A 279 30.88 -3.36 18.64
CA GLU A 279 30.51 -3.74 17.28
C GLU A 279 29.20 -3.04 16.86
N THR A 280 29.22 -2.37 15.72
CA THR A 280 28.03 -1.71 15.15
C THR A 280 27.42 -2.62 14.11
N ASN A 281 26.14 -2.94 14.26
CA ASN A 281 25.37 -3.70 13.29
C ASN A 281 24.32 -2.81 12.62
N PHE A 282 24.18 -2.97 11.31
CA PHE A 282 23.23 -2.21 10.51
C PHE A 282 22.19 -3.15 9.90
N ARG A 283 20.92 -2.71 9.90
CA ARG A 283 19.84 -3.37 9.17
C ARG A 283 19.04 -2.38 8.38
N ALA A 284 18.70 -2.74 7.15
CA ALA A 284 17.71 -2.00 6.39
C ALA A 284 16.30 -2.37 6.87
N LEU A 285 15.46 -1.35 7.05
CA LEU A 285 14.07 -1.53 7.49
C LEU A 285 13.08 -1.30 6.35
N GLY A 286 13.51 -0.61 5.29
CA GLY A 286 12.69 -0.19 4.18
C GLY A 286 13.39 0.83 3.30
N PHE A 287 12.76 1.18 2.18
CA PHE A 287 13.27 2.18 1.25
C PHE A 287 12.14 2.97 0.59
N ALA A 288 12.50 4.09 -0.03
CA ALA A 288 11.65 4.79 -0.98
C ALA A 288 12.47 5.27 -2.18
N THR A 289 11.86 5.26 -3.38
CA THR A 289 12.39 5.91 -4.56
C THR A 289 11.58 7.17 -4.87
N VAL A 290 12.27 8.25 -5.20
CA VAL A 290 11.66 9.56 -5.44
C VAL A 290 12.22 10.15 -6.73
N TYR A 291 11.34 10.59 -7.61
CA TYR A 291 11.73 11.26 -8.85
C TYR A 291 11.60 12.78 -8.75
N ARG A 292 12.56 13.50 -9.33
CA ARG A 292 12.55 14.95 -9.47
C ARG A 292 11.95 15.38 -10.82
N PHE A 293 10.66 15.71 -10.83
CA PHE A 293 10.00 16.28 -12.00
C PHE A 293 10.32 17.76 -12.14
N TYR A 294 10.82 18.16 -13.30
CA TYR A 294 10.94 19.57 -13.65
C TYR A 294 9.55 20.20 -13.75
N ARG A 295 9.39 21.35 -13.13
CA ARG A 295 8.16 22.15 -13.14
C ARG A 295 8.50 23.58 -13.54
N TYR A 296 8.08 23.96 -14.73
CA TYR A 296 8.24 25.31 -15.29
C TYR A 296 7.75 26.41 -14.31
N PRO A 297 8.41 27.59 -14.25
CA PRO A 297 9.58 27.98 -15.04
C PRO A 297 10.91 27.44 -14.51
N GLU A 298 11.13 27.37 -13.20
CA GLU A 298 12.42 26.95 -12.62
C GLU A 298 12.23 26.27 -11.27
N SER A 299 11.27 25.36 -11.17
CA SER A 299 10.98 24.63 -9.93
C SER A 299 11.00 23.13 -10.14
N TRP A 300 10.94 22.39 -9.03
CA TRP A 300 10.94 20.93 -9.04
C TRP A 300 9.74 20.42 -8.22
N ARG A 301 9.21 19.28 -8.62
CA ARG A 301 8.21 18.50 -7.89
C ARG A 301 8.81 17.15 -7.55
N LEU A 302 8.78 16.77 -6.28
CA LEU A 302 9.13 15.42 -5.89
C LEU A 302 7.92 14.51 -6.08
N ARG A 303 8.11 13.34 -6.70
CA ARG A 303 7.10 12.28 -6.78
C ARG A 303 7.66 11.02 -6.13
N ILE A 304 7.07 10.60 -5.02
CA ILE A 304 7.31 9.30 -4.43
C ILE A 304 6.80 8.25 -5.41
N SER A 305 7.67 7.38 -5.89
CA SER A 305 7.33 6.34 -6.86
C SER A 305 7.11 5.02 -6.14
N GLN A 306 8.16 4.47 -5.52
CA GLN A 306 8.08 3.25 -4.73
C GLN A 306 8.36 3.58 -3.26
N ILE A 307 7.61 3.02 -2.34
CA ILE A 307 7.90 3.12 -0.90
C ILE A 307 7.48 1.82 -0.20
N LEU A 308 8.43 1.22 0.51
CA LEU A 308 8.23 -0.07 1.17
C LEU A 308 8.94 -0.07 2.51
N VAL A 309 8.20 -0.48 3.55
CA VAL A 309 8.78 -0.97 4.80
C VAL A 309 8.73 -2.48 4.74
N LEU A 310 9.85 -3.16 5.02
CA LEU A 310 9.90 -4.61 4.94
C LEU A 310 8.86 -5.21 5.91
N PRO A 311 8.18 -6.31 5.53
CA PRO A 311 7.08 -6.88 6.31
C PRO A 311 7.31 -7.00 7.84
N PRO A 312 8.48 -7.45 8.33
CA PRO A 312 8.70 -7.59 9.77
C PRO A 312 8.80 -6.28 10.55
N TYR A 313 8.96 -5.16 9.84
CA TYR A 313 9.19 -3.83 10.41
C TYR A 313 8.01 -2.90 10.17
N GLN A 314 6.92 -3.40 9.57
CA GLN A 314 5.69 -2.63 9.38
C GLN A 314 5.01 -2.33 10.73
N GLY A 315 4.23 -1.24 10.78
CA GLY A 315 3.55 -0.81 12.01
C GLY A 315 4.44 -0.17 13.07
N GLN A 316 5.77 -0.15 12.89
CA GLN A 316 6.75 0.38 13.86
C GLN A 316 7.17 1.84 13.59
N GLY A 317 6.50 2.53 12.67
CA GLY A 317 6.73 3.95 12.38
C GLY A 317 7.77 4.25 11.29
N HIS A 318 8.47 3.25 10.74
CA HIS A 318 9.52 3.49 9.73
C HIS A 318 9.03 4.13 8.42
N GLY A 319 7.78 3.88 8.03
CA GLY A 319 7.16 4.56 6.88
C GLY A 319 6.97 6.07 7.12
N ARG A 320 6.71 6.47 8.39
CA ARG A 320 6.67 7.88 8.79
C ARG A 320 8.06 8.51 8.70
N HIS A 321 9.12 7.83 9.16
CA HIS A 321 10.51 8.33 9.06
C HIS A 321 10.92 8.63 7.60
N LEU A 322 10.57 7.74 6.66
CA LEU A 322 10.79 7.96 5.22
C LEU A 322 10.04 9.21 4.73
N LEU A 323 8.75 9.35 5.04
CA LEU A 323 7.94 10.49 4.61
C LEU A 323 8.41 11.81 5.22
N GLU A 324 8.75 11.83 6.50
CA GLU A 324 9.30 13.00 7.19
C GLU A 324 10.63 13.44 6.58
N SER A 325 11.50 12.49 6.24
CA SER A 325 12.77 12.80 5.58
C SER A 325 12.58 13.40 4.19
N ILE A 326 11.64 12.86 3.40
CA ILE A 326 11.26 13.43 2.09
C ILE A 326 10.69 14.84 2.27
N ASN A 327 9.84 15.06 3.28
CA ASN A 327 9.29 16.37 3.60
C ASN A 327 10.40 17.36 3.99
N THR A 328 11.33 17.00 4.86
CA THR A 328 12.48 17.82 5.27
C THR A 328 13.30 18.26 4.08
N VAL A 329 13.65 17.33 3.19
CA VAL A 329 14.39 17.64 1.95
C VAL A 329 13.59 18.53 1.02
N SER A 330 12.28 18.31 0.91
CA SER A 330 11.42 19.14 0.05
C SER A 330 11.35 20.59 0.51
N ILE A 331 11.35 20.83 1.83
CA ILE A 331 11.37 22.16 2.41
C ILE A 331 12.74 22.80 2.22
N SER A 332 13.82 22.10 2.57
CA SER A 332 15.19 22.64 2.53
C SER A 332 15.62 23.02 1.11
N LYS A 333 15.23 22.21 0.12
CA LYS A 333 15.53 22.47 -1.31
C LYS A 333 14.50 23.37 -2.00
N ASN A 334 13.55 23.92 -1.23
CA ASN A 334 12.47 24.75 -1.76
C ASN A 334 11.74 24.12 -2.96
N ILE A 335 11.46 22.82 -2.88
CA ILE A 335 10.66 22.09 -3.86
C ILE A 335 9.25 22.72 -3.91
N TYR A 336 8.60 22.67 -5.07
CA TYR A 336 7.26 23.24 -5.24
C TYR A 336 6.22 22.53 -4.38
N ASP A 337 6.17 21.20 -4.46
CA ASP A 337 5.34 20.30 -3.66
C ASP A 337 5.84 18.83 -3.75
N VAL A 338 5.29 17.97 -2.90
CA VAL A 338 5.51 16.52 -2.92
C VAL A 338 4.24 15.81 -3.39
N THR A 339 4.39 14.85 -4.29
CA THR A 339 3.33 14.00 -4.84
C THR A 339 3.68 12.52 -4.68
N ALA A 340 2.71 11.63 -4.89
CA ALA A 340 2.93 10.18 -4.90
C ALA A 340 2.29 9.61 -6.16
N GLU A 341 2.97 8.66 -6.78
CA GLU A 341 2.51 7.84 -7.89
C GLU A 341 1.56 6.77 -7.32
N GLU A 342 0.31 6.80 -7.78
CA GLU A 342 -0.74 5.82 -7.44
C GLU A 342 -0.67 5.28 -5.99
N PRO A 343 -0.74 6.15 -4.96
CA PRO A 343 -0.47 5.73 -3.59
C PRO A 343 -1.49 4.69 -3.13
N SER A 344 -1.01 3.61 -2.52
CA SER A 344 -1.87 2.63 -1.84
C SER A 344 -2.66 3.26 -0.71
N ASP A 345 -3.77 2.64 -0.30
CA ASP A 345 -4.58 3.17 0.80
C ASP A 345 -3.81 3.23 2.12
N TYR A 346 -2.89 2.28 2.34
CA TYR A 346 -1.96 2.32 3.46
C TYR A 346 -1.05 3.57 3.41
N LEU A 347 -0.44 3.86 2.24
CA LEU A 347 0.40 5.04 2.08
C LEU A 347 -0.42 6.34 2.23
N LYS A 348 -1.63 6.40 1.65
CA LYS A 348 -2.56 7.53 1.84
C LYS A 348 -2.83 7.75 3.33
N HIS A 349 -3.12 6.70 4.08
CA HIS A 349 -3.41 6.80 5.52
C HIS A 349 -2.22 7.32 6.33
N VAL A 350 -1.01 6.77 6.12
CA VAL A 350 0.20 7.24 6.81
C VAL A 350 0.48 8.70 6.47
N ARG A 351 0.37 9.06 5.19
CA ARG A 351 0.58 10.44 4.72
C ARG A 351 -0.47 11.40 5.27
N ASP A 352 -1.74 11.01 5.31
CA ASP A 352 -2.82 11.80 5.91
C ASP A 352 -2.54 12.05 7.40
N CYS A 353 -2.04 11.07 8.15
CA CYS A 353 -1.64 11.26 9.56
C CYS A 353 -0.49 12.26 9.69
N VAL A 354 0.59 12.08 8.92
CA VAL A 354 1.79 12.94 8.98
C VAL A 354 1.46 14.38 8.57
N ASP A 355 0.78 14.58 7.44
CA ASP A 355 0.46 15.91 6.94
C ASP A 355 -0.61 16.61 7.78
N THR A 356 -1.55 15.87 8.40
CA THR A 356 -2.51 16.45 9.36
C THR A 356 -1.80 16.95 10.61
N MET A 357 -0.85 16.20 11.16
CA MET A 357 -0.01 16.66 12.27
C MET A 357 0.75 17.94 11.93
N ARG A 358 1.37 17.99 10.74
CA ARG A 358 2.11 19.16 10.28
C ARG A 358 1.21 20.39 10.09
N LEU A 359 -0.01 20.20 9.61
CA LEU A 359 -1.00 21.28 9.48
C LEU A 359 -1.56 21.76 10.81
N LEU A 360 -1.70 20.88 11.82
CA LEU A 360 -2.07 21.29 13.18
C LEU A 360 -1.00 22.19 13.81
N SER A 361 0.27 21.93 13.54
CA SER A 361 1.39 22.78 13.96
C SER A 361 1.61 24.01 13.08
N PHE A 362 0.76 24.23 12.06
CA PHE A 362 0.87 25.35 11.14
C PHE A 362 -0.11 26.46 11.55
N GLU A 363 0.43 27.55 12.11
CA GLU A 363 -0.32 28.68 12.69
C GLU A 363 -1.54 29.15 11.85
N PRO A 364 -1.45 29.33 10.51
CA PRO A 364 -2.59 29.77 9.70
C PRO A 364 -3.80 28.82 9.67
N THR A 365 -3.63 27.57 10.11
CA THR A 365 -4.70 26.55 10.08
C THR A 365 -5.81 26.83 11.08
N THR A 366 -5.47 27.19 12.33
CA THR A 366 -6.46 27.35 13.41
C THR A 366 -7.49 28.46 13.12
N PRO A 367 -7.08 29.71 12.77
CA PRO A 367 -8.03 30.77 12.43
C PRO A 367 -8.92 30.45 11.22
N ALA A 368 -8.43 29.61 10.29
CA ALA A 368 -9.21 29.19 9.13
C ALA A 368 -10.28 28.13 9.47
N LEU A 369 -10.08 27.35 10.54
CA LEU A 369 -11.02 26.31 10.99
C LEU A 369 -12.15 26.86 11.86
N GLU A 370 -11.85 27.82 12.73
CA GLU A 370 -12.81 28.44 13.67
C GLU A 370 -14.17 28.84 13.06
N PRO A 371 -14.24 29.58 11.93
CA PRO A 371 -15.52 29.96 11.34
C PRO A 371 -16.30 28.74 10.87
N ILE A 372 -15.64 27.73 10.32
CA ILE A 372 -16.27 26.50 9.81
C ILE A 372 -16.85 25.68 10.97
N VAL A 373 -16.06 25.49 12.03
CA VAL A 373 -16.48 24.75 13.23
C VAL A 373 -17.68 25.45 13.90
N SER A 374 -17.62 26.78 14.04
CA SER A 374 -18.72 27.58 14.60
C SER A 374 -20.00 27.44 13.77
N GLN A 375 -19.86 27.48 12.44
CA GLN A 375 -20.98 27.36 11.51
C GLN A 375 -21.60 25.94 11.58
N LEU A 376 -20.79 24.89 11.73
CA LEU A 376 -21.27 23.51 11.91
C LEU A 376 -22.03 23.31 13.24
N LYS A 377 -21.67 24.01 14.31
CA LYS A 377 -22.38 23.95 15.61
C LYS A 377 -23.72 24.70 15.58
N GLN A 378 -23.77 25.86 14.93
CA GLN A 378 -24.94 26.75 14.96
C GLN A 378 -26.05 26.36 13.97
N THR A 379 -25.71 25.68 12.87
CA THR A 379 -26.66 25.45 11.77
C THR A 379 -27.78 24.47 12.15
N ASN A 380 -29.04 24.89 11.99
CA ASN A 380 -30.23 24.02 12.00
C ASN A 380 -30.59 23.67 10.54
N LEU A 381 -30.54 22.38 10.18
CA LEU A 381 -30.70 21.89 8.81
C LEU A 381 -32.11 22.05 8.20
N SER A 382 -33.12 22.42 8.99
CA SER A 382 -34.52 22.44 8.58
C SER A 382 -34.92 23.50 7.54
N LYS A 383 -33.99 24.32 7.02
CA LYS A 383 -34.28 25.44 6.10
C LYS A 383 -33.33 25.57 4.89
N ARG A 384 -32.72 24.50 4.37
CA ARG A 384 -31.65 24.64 3.37
C ARG A 384 -32.15 24.94 1.93
N ILE A 385 -31.87 26.17 1.47
CA ILE A 385 -31.72 26.57 0.05
C ILE A 385 -30.23 26.84 -0.30
N SER A 386 -29.34 27.09 0.67
CA SER A 386 -27.94 27.46 0.41
C SER A 386 -26.95 26.31 0.65
N LYS A 387 -26.09 26.05 -0.35
CA LYS A 387 -25.00 25.07 -0.32
C LYS A 387 -23.88 25.56 0.60
N PHE A 388 -23.53 24.77 1.59
CA PHE A 388 -22.44 25.08 2.52
C PHE A 388 -21.13 24.56 1.96
N ARG A 389 -20.11 25.43 1.90
CA ARG A 389 -18.80 25.06 1.37
C ARG A 389 -17.83 24.97 2.52
N LEU A 390 -17.49 23.75 2.94
CA LEU A 390 -16.37 23.47 3.87
C LEU A 390 -15.00 23.66 3.19
N ASN A 391 -14.93 24.44 2.11
CA ASN A 391 -13.70 24.56 1.34
C ASN A 391 -12.70 25.41 2.13
N PRO A 392 -11.44 24.98 2.22
CA PRO A 392 -10.41 25.79 2.84
C PRO A 392 -10.16 27.07 2.03
N PRO A 393 -9.75 28.17 2.68
CA PRO A 393 -9.32 29.38 1.99
C PRO A 393 -8.18 29.08 1.00
N SER A 394 -8.25 29.60 -0.23
CA SER A 394 -7.22 29.33 -1.25
C SER A 394 -5.84 29.84 -0.82
N ALA A 395 -5.78 30.94 -0.07
CA ALA A 395 -4.54 31.46 0.51
C ALA A 395 -3.89 30.46 1.49
N LEU A 396 -4.69 29.74 2.27
CA LEU A 396 -4.18 28.71 3.18
C LEU A 396 -3.59 27.52 2.42
N ILE A 397 -4.28 27.07 1.37
CA ILE A 397 -3.78 25.98 0.49
C ILE A 397 -2.42 26.39 -0.10
N GLU A 398 -2.32 27.60 -0.65
CA GLU A 398 -1.07 28.09 -1.24
C GLU A 398 0.04 28.27 -0.20
N SER A 399 -0.29 28.74 1.01
CA SER A 399 0.68 28.89 2.09
C SER A 399 1.17 27.54 2.63
N ALA A 400 0.29 26.54 2.75
CA ALA A 400 0.68 25.19 3.14
C ALA A 400 1.52 24.52 2.05
N ARG A 401 1.19 24.72 0.77
CA ARG A 401 2.05 24.29 -0.33
C ARG A 401 3.41 25.00 -0.28
N ASP A 402 3.45 26.29 0.03
CA ASP A 402 4.69 27.06 0.10
C ASP A 402 5.63 26.58 1.20
N LYS A 403 5.09 26.47 2.42
CA LYS A 403 5.88 26.24 3.63
C LYS A 403 6.04 24.77 3.97
N LEU A 404 5.01 23.96 3.71
CA LEU A 404 4.98 22.54 4.05
C LEU A 404 5.12 21.62 2.83
N LYS A 405 5.09 22.15 1.62
CA LYS A 405 5.20 21.40 0.36
C LYS A 405 4.07 20.38 0.16
N ILE A 406 2.95 20.60 0.84
CA ILE A 406 1.74 19.77 0.73
C ILE A 406 0.97 20.20 -0.52
N ASN A 407 0.78 19.28 -1.47
CA ASN A 407 0.00 19.58 -2.67
C ASN A 407 -1.49 19.74 -2.34
N LYS A 408 -2.25 20.42 -3.21
CA LYS A 408 -3.68 20.70 -3.01
C LYS A 408 -4.53 19.46 -2.75
N LYS A 409 -4.31 18.34 -3.47
CA LYS A 409 -5.11 17.11 -3.28
C LYS A 409 -4.89 16.55 -1.88
N GLN A 410 -3.64 16.51 -1.43
CA GLN A 410 -3.29 16.07 -0.08
C GLN A 410 -3.84 17.01 0.99
N PHE A 411 -3.72 18.33 0.79
CA PHE A 411 -4.26 19.33 1.71
C PHE A 411 -5.76 19.12 1.94
N LEU A 412 -6.54 18.93 0.87
CA LEU A 412 -7.99 18.73 0.98
C LEU A 412 -8.36 17.46 1.76
N ARG A 413 -7.55 16.39 1.68
CA ARG A 413 -7.75 15.18 2.48
C ARG A 413 -7.50 15.45 3.97
N CYS A 414 -6.40 16.12 4.30
CA CYS A 414 -6.09 16.49 5.68
C CYS A 414 -7.10 17.50 6.25
N TRP A 415 -7.65 18.38 5.41
CA TRP A 415 -8.67 19.35 5.82
C TRP A 415 -9.91 18.70 6.41
N ASP A 416 -10.35 17.56 5.86
CA ASP A 416 -11.45 16.78 6.45
C ASP A 416 -11.10 16.28 7.85
N ALA A 417 -9.90 15.73 8.02
CA ALA A 417 -9.43 15.26 9.31
C ALA A 417 -9.30 16.41 10.33
N LEU A 418 -8.86 17.58 9.90
CA LEU A 418 -8.75 18.78 10.74
C LEU A 418 -10.11 19.29 11.23
N ILE A 419 -11.12 19.33 10.35
CA ILE A 419 -12.49 19.68 10.74
C ILE A 419 -13.01 18.66 11.74
N TYR A 420 -12.88 17.36 11.44
CA TYR A 420 -13.33 16.28 12.31
C TYR A 420 -12.68 16.36 13.70
N LEU A 421 -11.37 16.59 13.77
CA LEU A 421 -10.60 16.76 15.02
C LEU A 421 -11.04 17.98 15.85
N SER A 422 -11.62 18.99 15.20
CA SER A 422 -12.06 20.23 15.85
C SER A 422 -13.52 20.17 16.32
N LEU A 423 -14.25 19.10 15.99
CA LEU A 423 -15.62 18.86 16.42
C LEU A 423 -15.65 18.01 17.70
N ASP A 424 -16.68 18.24 18.52
CA ASP A 424 -16.99 17.36 19.65
C ASP A 424 -17.77 16.16 19.13
N GLN A 425 -17.20 14.96 19.26
CA GLN A 425 -17.83 13.72 18.79
C GLN A 425 -19.11 13.39 19.57
N GLY A 426 -19.30 13.94 20.77
CA GLY A 426 -20.54 13.81 21.54
C GLY A 426 -21.67 14.73 21.03
N ASP A 427 -21.36 15.76 20.24
CA ASP A 427 -22.36 16.64 19.65
C ASP A 427 -22.90 16.06 18.34
N HIS A 428 -23.95 15.25 18.47
CA HIS A 428 -24.62 14.60 17.34
C HIS A 428 -25.03 15.58 16.23
N LYS A 429 -25.42 16.81 16.59
CA LYS A 429 -25.90 17.80 15.63
C LYS A 429 -24.77 18.29 14.72
N SER A 430 -23.62 18.67 15.28
CA SER A 430 -22.49 19.13 14.47
C SER A 430 -21.86 18.00 13.66
N MET A 431 -21.85 16.77 14.21
CA MET A 431 -21.39 15.58 13.49
C MET A 431 -22.31 15.20 12.31
N GLU A 432 -23.63 15.31 12.48
CA GLU A 432 -24.59 15.11 11.37
C GLU A 432 -24.43 16.20 10.30
N ASN A 433 -24.28 17.46 10.71
CA ASN A 433 -23.99 18.57 9.81
C ASN A 433 -22.71 18.30 8.99
N TYR A 434 -21.65 17.81 9.65
CA TYR A 434 -20.40 17.47 9.00
C TYR A 434 -20.57 16.32 8.00
N ARG A 435 -21.23 15.22 8.39
CA ARG A 435 -21.55 14.08 7.50
C ARG A 435 -22.29 14.54 6.24
N ASN A 436 -23.30 15.37 6.39
CA ASN A 436 -24.07 15.91 5.27
C ASN A 436 -23.20 16.77 4.33
N CYS A 437 -22.24 17.52 4.87
CA CYS A 437 -21.32 18.30 4.05
C CYS A 437 -20.28 17.44 3.31
N VAL A 438 -19.82 16.33 3.91
CA VAL A 438 -18.97 15.33 3.21
C VAL A 438 -19.74 14.69 2.07
N LEU A 439 -20.97 14.27 2.34
CA LEU A 439 -21.90 13.70 1.37
C LEU A 439 -22.16 14.67 0.19
N ASP A 440 -22.51 15.93 0.48
CA ASP A 440 -22.76 16.97 -0.55
C ASP A 440 -21.53 17.17 -1.46
N ARG A 441 -20.32 17.11 -0.89
CA ARG A 441 -19.06 17.28 -1.62
C ARG A 441 -18.76 16.08 -2.50
N MET A 442 -18.86 14.86 -1.96
CA MET A 442 -18.66 13.64 -2.73
C MET A 442 -19.67 13.56 -3.87
N ARG A 443 -20.94 13.98 -3.65
CA ARG A 443 -21.94 14.05 -4.72
C ARG A 443 -21.51 15.03 -5.80
N ALA A 444 -20.98 16.19 -5.44
CA ALA A 444 -20.49 17.19 -6.39
C ALA A 444 -19.25 16.72 -7.17
N ASP A 445 -18.40 15.88 -6.59
CA ASP A 445 -17.23 15.31 -7.25
C ASP A 445 -17.60 14.19 -8.24
N VAL A 446 -18.58 13.35 -7.90
CA VAL A 446 -19.07 12.26 -8.77
C VAL A 446 -20.00 12.77 -9.87
N LEU A 447 -20.98 13.61 -9.53
CA LEU A 447 -22.00 14.08 -10.46
C LEU A 447 -21.59 15.39 -11.19
N GLY A 448 -20.55 16.07 -10.70
CA GLY A 448 -20.15 17.39 -11.17
C GLY A 448 -20.93 18.52 -10.50
N LYS A 449 -20.30 19.70 -10.41
CA LYS A 449 -20.79 20.88 -9.65
C LYS A 449 -22.18 21.42 -10.08
N ASP A 450 -22.67 21.03 -11.25
CA ASP A 450 -23.82 21.64 -11.93
C ASP A 450 -25.09 20.76 -12.00
N VAL A 451 -25.09 19.55 -11.43
CA VAL A 451 -26.25 18.63 -11.54
C VAL A 451 -27.47 19.06 -10.72
N VAL A 452 -27.29 19.96 -9.75
CA VAL A 452 -28.42 20.50 -8.96
C VAL A 452 -28.92 21.85 -9.50
N GLY A 453 -28.58 22.22 -10.75
CA GLY A 453 -28.98 23.54 -11.28
C GLY A 453 -29.02 23.71 -12.80
N THR A 454 -28.50 22.76 -13.58
CA THR A 454 -28.73 22.76 -15.04
C THR A 454 -29.15 21.36 -15.49
N ALA A 455 -30.42 21.23 -15.83
CA ALA A 455 -30.94 20.11 -16.58
C ALA A 455 -30.04 19.82 -17.80
N GLY A 456 -29.75 18.55 -18.03
CA GLY A 456 -29.64 18.08 -19.42
C GLY A 456 -28.35 17.43 -19.88
N LYS A 457 -27.30 17.22 -19.07
CA LYS A 457 -26.18 16.35 -19.51
C LYS A 457 -26.57 14.88 -19.31
N ARG A 458 -26.82 14.16 -20.41
CA ARG A 458 -27.04 12.70 -20.40
C ARG A 458 -25.98 12.02 -21.25
N LEU A 459 -25.46 10.89 -20.74
CA LEU A 459 -24.66 9.94 -21.51
C LEU A 459 -25.65 8.98 -22.19
N ILE A 460 -25.57 8.84 -23.50
CA ILE A 460 -26.34 7.84 -24.24
C ILE A 460 -25.34 6.95 -24.96
N GLU A 461 -25.37 5.65 -24.65
CA GLU A 461 -24.65 4.64 -25.41
C GLU A 461 -25.29 4.53 -26.79
N VAL A 462 -24.49 4.68 -27.84
CA VAL A 462 -24.98 4.60 -29.22
C VAL A 462 -24.56 3.25 -29.77
N PRO A 463 -25.50 2.38 -30.19
CA PRO A 463 -25.17 1.11 -30.81
C PRO A 463 -24.34 1.36 -32.08
N ASN A 464 -23.13 0.78 -32.13
CA ASN A 464 -22.32 0.69 -33.33
C ASN A 464 -21.95 -0.78 -33.58
N ASN A 465 -21.65 -1.13 -34.83
CA ASN A 465 -21.25 -2.46 -35.25
C ASN A 465 -19.79 -2.81 -34.88
N TYR A 466 -19.11 -1.96 -34.12
CA TYR A 466 -17.75 -2.17 -33.62
C TYR A 466 -17.71 -1.83 -32.13
N ASP A 467 -17.26 -2.82 -31.35
CA ASP A 467 -16.93 -2.84 -29.92
C ASP A 467 -17.74 -1.92 -28.98
N HIS A 468 -18.58 -2.54 -28.15
CA HIS A 468 -19.59 -1.87 -27.33
C HIS A 468 -19.02 -1.05 -26.15
N GLU A 469 -17.72 -1.11 -25.89
CA GLU A 469 -17.14 -0.55 -24.65
C GLU A 469 -16.80 0.95 -24.70
N PHE A 470 -16.81 1.61 -25.88
CA PHE A 470 -16.28 2.98 -25.98
C PHE A 470 -17.08 3.98 -26.83
N THR A 471 -18.33 3.68 -27.21
CA THR A 471 -19.15 4.63 -27.99
C THR A 471 -20.32 5.21 -27.19
N PHE A 472 -20.11 6.41 -26.64
CA PHE A 472 -21.17 7.19 -25.99
C PHE A 472 -21.22 8.62 -26.53
N VAL A 473 -22.43 9.16 -26.59
CA VAL A 473 -22.69 10.56 -26.95
C VAL A 473 -23.13 11.30 -25.71
N VAL A 474 -22.45 12.42 -25.43
CA VAL A 474 -22.85 13.35 -24.36
C VAL A 474 -23.72 14.43 -24.98
N PHE A 475 -25.02 14.38 -24.70
CA PHE A 475 -25.95 15.42 -25.13
C PHE A 475 -26.28 16.38 -23.99
N ARG A 476 -26.43 17.67 -24.31
CA ARG A 476 -26.87 18.73 -23.40
C ARG A 476 -28.23 19.28 -23.84
N SER A 477 -29.30 18.89 -23.15
CA SER A 477 -30.64 19.47 -23.38
C SER A 477 -30.70 20.92 -22.88
N ARG A 478 -31.22 21.83 -23.70
CA ARG A 478 -31.66 23.17 -23.23
C ARG A 478 -33.07 23.00 -22.67
N ALA A 479 -33.25 23.36 -21.40
CA ALA A 479 -34.55 23.30 -20.74
C ALA A 479 -35.60 24.10 -21.54
N PHE A 480 -36.64 23.41 -22.01
CA PHE A 480 -37.91 24.03 -22.35
C PHE A 480 -38.80 23.89 -21.11
N GLU A 481 -39.30 25.02 -20.62
CA GLU A 481 -40.32 25.06 -19.57
C GLU A 481 -41.61 24.44 -20.12
N GLY A 482 -42.05 23.32 -19.54
CA GLY A 482 -43.37 22.76 -19.77
C GLY A 482 -43.40 21.35 -20.36
N SER A 483 -43.09 20.35 -19.55
CA SER A 483 -43.78 19.04 -19.58
C SER A 483 -43.48 18.29 -18.28
N ASP A 484 -44.25 18.62 -17.26
CA ASP A 484 -44.36 17.80 -16.05
C ASP A 484 -45.21 16.59 -16.43
N GLY A 485 -44.63 15.38 -16.39
CA GLY A 485 -45.38 14.13 -16.58
C GLY A 485 -45.02 13.29 -17.81
N LEU A 486 -43.80 12.76 -17.86
CA LEU A 486 -43.51 11.40 -18.33
C LEU A 486 -42.06 11.07 -17.94
N GLU A 487 -41.74 9.80 -17.70
CA GLU A 487 -40.38 9.28 -17.35
C GLU A 487 -40.03 9.15 -15.84
N LYS A 488 -40.97 8.68 -15.01
CA LYS A 488 -40.66 8.15 -13.65
C LYS A 488 -40.79 6.62 -13.51
N ALA A 489 -40.85 5.87 -14.61
CA ALA A 489 -41.32 4.47 -14.55
C ALA A 489 -40.33 3.37 -14.96
N ALA A 490 -39.02 3.64 -15.14
CA ALA A 490 -38.09 2.57 -15.58
C ALA A 490 -36.78 2.40 -14.78
N ASN A 491 -36.36 3.33 -13.91
CA ASN A 491 -35.05 3.27 -13.23
C ASN A 491 -35.10 3.33 -11.69
N GLY A 492 -36.26 3.08 -11.07
CA GLY A 492 -36.45 3.29 -9.63
C GLY A 492 -35.62 2.35 -8.73
N GLU A 493 -35.44 1.09 -9.14
CA GLU A 493 -34.70 0.09 -8.36
C GLU A 493 -33.17 0.29 -8.47
N ASP A 494 -32.66 0.59 -9.68
CA ASP A 494 -31.24 0.88 -9.89
C ASP A 494 -30.78 2.17 -9.20
N GLN A 495 -31.63 3.21 -9.15
CA GLN A 495 -31.30 4.46 -8.47
C GLN A 495 -31.23 4.32 -6.96
N ALA A 496 -32.11 3.50 -6.35
CA ALA A 496 -32.06 3.23 -4.91
C ALA A 496 -30.79 2.44 -4.55
N SER A 497 -30.43 1.44 -5.36
CA SER A 497 -29.19 0.67 -5.18
C SER A 497 -27.94 1.54 -5.32
N GLN A 498 -27.91 2.44 -6.30
CA GLN A 498 -26.81 3.40 -6.49
C GLN A 498 -26.69 4.41 -5.35
N GLU A 499 -27.80 4.91 -4.83
CA GLU A 499 -27.79 5.82 -3.67
C GLU A 499 -27.31 5.10 -2.40
N GLU A 500 -27.71 3.85 -2.18
CA GLU A 500 -27.20 3.03 -1.07
C GLU A 500 -25.69 2.78 -1.18
N GLN A 501 -25.20 2.43 -2.37
CA GLN A 501 -23.76 2.28 -2.63
C GLN A 501 -23.00 3.58 -2.36
N PHE A 502 -23.57 4.70 -2.79
CA PHE A 502 -22.97 6.01 -2.56
C PHE A 502 -22.92 6.39 -1.07
N ILE A 503 -23.98 6.10 -0.31
CA ILE A 503 -24.00 6.29 1.15
C ILE A 503 -22.92 5.43 1.82
N ARG A 504 -22.72 4.17 1.37
CA ARG A 504 -21.64 3.31 1.88
C ARG A 504 -20.26 3.92 1.64
N LEU A 505 -20.00 4.48 0.46
CA LEU A 505 -18.73 5.17 0.15
C LEU A 505 -18.51 6.40 1.06
N VAL A 506 -19.57 7.15 1.37
CA VAL A 506 -19.49 8.27 2.32
C VAL A 506 -19.13 7.77 3.73
N ASP A 507 -19.75 6.68 4.17
CA ASP A 507 -19.48 6.10 5.48
C ASP A 507 -18.06 5.52 5.57
N GLU A 508 -17.55 4.89 4.50
CA GLU A 508 -16.15 4.48 4.38
C GLU A 508 -15.20 5.67 4.46
N ARG A 509 -15.50 6.75 3.73
CA ARG A 509 -14.70 7.98 3.79
C ARG A 509 -14.69 8.59 5.19
N LEU A 510 -15.81 8.60 5.91
CA LEU A 510 -15.87 9.06 7.30
C LEU A 510 -15.07 8.16 8.24
N LYS A 511 -15.09 6.85 8.04
CA LYS A 511 -14.24 5.91 8.78
C LYS A 511 -12.75 6.17 8.55
N GLU A 512 -12.32 6.43 7.31
CA GLU A 512 -10.94 6.84 7.03
C GLU A 512 -10.56 8.09 7.81
N ILE A 513 -11.40 9.13 7.76
CA ILE A 513 -11.19 10.41 8.43
C ILE A 513 -11.07 10.21 9.95
N ALA A 514 -11.99 9.42 10.53
CA ALA A 514 -11.97 9.10 11.96
C ALA A 514 -10.71 8.29 12.35
N GLY A 515 -10.27 7.36 11.49
CA GLY A 515 -9.04 6.60 11.69
C GLY A 515 -7.79 7.49 11.74
N VAL A 516 -7.68 8.44 10.82
CA VAL A 516 -6.60 9.46 10.82
C VAL A 516 -6.67 10.30 12.10
N ALA A 517 -7.85 10.82 12.44
CA ALA A 517 -8.05 11.64 13.63
C ALA A 517 -7.67 10.91 14.93
N SER A 518 -8.00 9.63 15.03
CA SER A 518 -7.65 8.78 16.17
C SER A 518 -6.13 8.67 16.34
N LYS A 519 -5.40 8.31 15.26
CA LYS A 519 -3.93 8.19 15.27
C LYS A 519 -3.24 9.51 15.60
N VAL A 520 -3.69 10.61 14.98
CA VAL A 520 -3.21 11.97 15.25
C VAL A 520 -3.39 12.34 16.73
N SER A 521 -4.56 12.05 17.29
CA SER A 521 -4.86 12.35 18.70
C SER A 521 -4.07 11.50 19.69
N MET A 522 -3.76 10.24 19.35
CA MET A 522 -2.87 9.38 20.15
C MET A 522 -1.45 9.94 20.17
N HIS A 523 -0.92 10.32 19.02
CA HIS A 523 0.43 10.85 18.91
C HIS A 523 0.59 12.18 19.67
N ARG A 524 -0.39 13.10 19.57
CA ARG A 524 -0.39 14.35 20.35
C ARG A 524 -0.33 14.13 21.86
N ARG A 525 -1.04 13.11 22.37
CA ARG A 525 -1.01 12.75 23.79
C ARG A 525 0.35 12.20 24.20
N SER A 526 0.96 11.38 23.35
CA SER A 526 2.31 10.83 23.59
C SER A 526 3.42 11.87 23.58
N CYS A 527 3.27 12.98 22.84
CA CYS A 527 4.26 14.08 22.84
C CYS A 527 4.05 15.10 23.97
N ALA A 528 2.88 15.09 24.61
CA ALA A 528 2.54 16.01 25.71
C ALA A 528 2.79 15.40 27.11
N ALA A 529 2.86 14.06 27.19
CA ALA A 529 3.34 13.31 28.34
C ALA A 529 4.87 13.19 28.27
#